data_AF-V3ZT48-F1
#
_entry.id   AF-V3ZT48-F1
#
_cell.length_a   1.000
_cell.length_b   1.000
_cell.length_c   1.000
_cell.angle_alpha   90.00
_cell.angle_beta   90.00
_cell.angle_gamma   90.00
#
_symmetry.space_group_name_H-M   'P 1'
#
loop_
_entity.id
_entity.type
_entity.pdbx_description
1 polymer ?
#
loop_
_entity_poly.entity_id
_entity_poly.type
_entity_poly.pdbx_seq_one_letter_code
_entity_poly.pdbx_strand_id
1 'polypeptide(L)'
;MKIILLFAALFCGFLNGELLLNGGFEGSDTSPWDTWGFVVRLVTDDVQEGNQALKCTNRTHYYQGPSQEISSKIIQNGIYSFTSYVKHLNDIPGKMFQRMKITLSYTWADDGKTDYYDIAGHSFATSKGGWYKLAGDFNAPQRPWSKVSLYWQGVDPGIDYIVDGASLKMVPEDVNWKTDANSRIERHRKGDLNVNVKHPTTMNPNDIEIEINHKKHLFGFGSLADDTYITNPDYKQYQQFFYHMFNWATVGTFKWKYARGTPDNPDYSFAVNCMNELNKNGMKV
;
A
#
# COMPACT_ATOMS: atom_id res chain seq x y z
N MET A 1 -39.57 -17.46 -27.86
CA MET A 1 -39.22 -16.03 -27.82
C MET A 1 -38.09 -15.87 -26.81
N LYS A 2 -36.82 -15.86 -27.27
CA LYS A 2 -35.64 -15.72 -26.42
C LYS A 2 -35.35 -14.22 -26.26
N ILE A 3 -35.53 -13.70 -25.06
CA ILE A 3 -35.12 -12.34 -24.70
C ILE A 3 -33.61 -12.39 -24.48
N ILE A 4 -32.86 -11.84 -25.43
CA ILE A 4 -31.42 -11.60 -25.28
C ILE A 4 -31.29 -10.23 -24.60
N LEU A 5 -30.97 -10.25 -23.31
CA LEU A 5 -30.56 -9.05 -22.57
C LEU A 5 -29.14 -8.67 -23.02
N LEU A 6 -29.05 -7.70 -23.93
CA LEU A 6 -27.80 -7.05 -24.28
C LEU A 6 -27.44 -6.10 -23.13
N PHE A 7 -26.58 -6.53 -22.21
CA PHE A 7 -25.86 -5.61 -21.33
C PHE A 7 -24.78 -4.93 -22.19
N ALA A 8 -25.09 -3.76 -22.72
CA ALA A 8 -24.08 -2.87 -23.27
C ALA A 8 -23.28 -2.28 -22.09
N ALA A 9 -22.24 -3.01 -21.67
CA ALA A 9 -21.19 -2.40 -20.86
C ALA A 9 -20.50 -1.37 -21.77
N LEU A 10 -20.79 -0.08 -21.56
CA LEU A 10 -19.96 1.00 -22.06
C LEU A 10 -18.58 0.83 -21.40
N PHE A 11 -17.69 0.06 -22.02
CA PHE A 11 -16.27 0.17 -21.79
C PHE A 11 -15.83 1.49 -22.43
N CYS A 12 -16.01 2.59 -21.69
CA CYS A 12 -15.33 3.83 -22.01
C CYS A 12 -13.85 3.59 -21.76
N GLY A 13 -13.10 3.39 -22.84
CA GLY A 13 -11.66 3.12 -22.78
C GLY A 13 -10.94 4.31 -22.14
N PHE A 14 -10.54 4.16 -20.87
CA PHE A 14 -9.50 4.96 -20.25
C PHE A 14 -8.31 4.05 -19.93
N LEU A 15 -7.66 3.51 -20.96
CA LEU A 15 -6.29 3.03 -20.77
C LEU A 15 -5.36 4.26 -20.83
N ASN A 16 -4.77 4.61 -19.67
CA ASN A 16 -3.74 5.64 -19.46
C ASN A 16 -4.16 7.13 -19.47
N GLY A 17 -5.43 7.45 -19.31
CA GLY A 17 -5.89 8.83 -19.14
C GLY A 17 -5.59 9.36 -17.73
N GLU A 18 -5.11 10.60 -17.65
CA GLU A 18 -5.09 11.37 -16.40
C GLU A 18 -6.53 11.64 -15.94
N LEU A 19 -6.83 11.40 -14.66
CA LEU A 19 -8.16 11.55 -14.09
C LEU A 19 -8.36 12.90 -13.39
N LEU A 20 -7.28 13.53 -12.93
CA LEU A 20 -7.31 14.89 -12.38
C LEU A 20 -7.29 15.92 -13.51
N LEU A 21 -8.02 17.01 -13.30
CA LEU A 21 -7.93 18.19 -14.15
C LEU A 21 -6.97 19.18 -13.51
N ASN A 22 -6.16 19.84 -14.35
CA ASN A 22 -5.20 20.87 -13.93
C ASN A 22 -4.26 20.41 -12.79
N GLY A 23 -3.76 19.17 -12.86
CA GLY A 23 -2.95 18.57 -11.80
C GLY A 23 -1.57 19.21 -11.61
N GLY A 24 -0.99 19.75 -12.68
CA GLY A 24 0.25 20.53 -12.65
C GLY A 24 0.02 22.04 -12.50
N PHE A 25 -1.21 22.51 -12.29
CA PHE A 25 -1.50 23.94 -12.08
C PHE A 25 -1.07 24.91 -13.20
N GLU A 26 -0.93 24.40 -14.42
CA GLU A 26 -0.56 25.17 -15.63
C GLU A 26 -1.73 25.95 -16.27
N GLY A 27 -2.91 25.92 -15.64
CA GLY A 27 -4.05 26.72 -16.05
C GLY A 27 -3.89 28.21 -15.72
N SER A 28 -4.70 29.07 -16.36
CA SER A 28 -4.74 30.50 -16.02
C SER A 28 -5.23 30.79 -14.59
N ASP A 29 -5.88 29.82 -13.97
CA ASP A 29 -6.36 29.84 -12.59
C ASP A 29 -6.21 28.46 -11.94
N THR A 30 -6.70 28.34 -10.70
CA THR A 30 -6.65 27.10 -9.93
C THR A 30 -7.83 26.17 -10.20
N SER A 31 -8.74 26.50 -11.13
CA SER A 31 -9.90 25.67 -11.44
C SER A 31 -9.44 24.32 -12.01
N PRO A 32 -10.10 23.18 -11.68
CA PRO A 32 -11.29 23.03 -10.86
C PRO A 32 -10.99 22.66 -9.38
N TRP A 33 -9.83 23.05 -8.85
CA TRP A 33 -9.48 22.78 -7.46
C TRP A 33 -10.30 23.65 -6.50
N ASP A 34 -10.98 23.00 -5.57
CA ASP A 34 -11.64 23.65 -4.44
C ASP A 34 -10.63 23.85 -3.30
N THR A 35 -10.65 25.05 -2.73
CA THR A 35 -9.61 25.59 -1.85
C THR A 35 -10.15 25.92 -0.45
N TRP A 36 -11.43 25.65 -0.18
CA TRP A 36 -12.01 25.68 1.18
C TRP A 36 -11.70 26.97 1.97
N GLY A 37 -11.60 28.09 1.26
CA GLY A 37 -11.42 29.44 1.81
C GLY A 37 -10.02 29.78 2.35
N PHE A 38 -9.01 28.90 2.24
CA PHE A 38 -7.62 29.30 2.52
C PHE A 38 -6.99 29.98 1.30
N VAL A 39 -5.85 30.66 1.49
CA VAL A 39 -5.25 31.45 0.42
C VAL A 39 -4.39 30.55 -0.48
N VAL A 40 -4.79 30.45 -1.75
CA VAL A 40 -3.98 29.82 -2.81
C VAL A 40 -3.46 30.85 -3.80
N ARG A 41 -2.27 30.62 -4.35
CA ARG A 41 -1.68 31.41 -5.44
C ARG A 41 -0.90 30.51 -6.38
N LEU A 42 -1.03 30.75 -7.68
CA LEU A 42 -0.10 30.20 -8.67
C LEU A 42 1.23 30.93 -8.54
N VAL A 43 2.34 30.19 -8.49
CA VAL A 43 3.70 30.70 -8.40
C VAL A 43 4.55 30.15 -9.54
N THR A 44 5.56 30.90 -9.99
CA THR A 44 6.43 30.56 -11.12
C THR A 44 7.92 30.51 -10.76
N ASP A 45 8.27 30.94 -9.54
CA ASP A 45 9.64 31.02 -9.02
C ASP A 45 10.09 29.75 -8.28
N ASP A 46 9.15 28.90 -7.87
CA ASP A 46 9.41 27.65 -7.15
C ASP A 46 8.43 26.57 -7.63
N VAL A 47 8.87 25.84 -8.66
CA VAL A 47 8.07 24.91 -9.45
C VAL A 47 8.83 23.59 -9.57
N GLN A 48 8.12 22.47 -9.53
CA GLN A 48 8.72 21.14 -9.67
C GLN A 48 8.53 20.58 -11.08
N GLU A 49 7.39 20.81 -11.70
CA GLU A 49 7.07 20.41 -13.07
C GLU A 49 6.38 21.57 -13.82
N GLY A 50 6.65 21.75 -15.11
CA GLY A 50 6.00 22.81 -15.90
C GLY A 50 6.51 24.22 -15.57
N ASN A 51 5.60 25.20 -15.59
CA ASN A 51 5.89 26.61 -15.40
C ASN A 51 5.24 27.19 -14.13
N GLN A 52 4.27 26.49 -13.54
CA GLN A 52 3.49 26.99 -12.41
C GLN A 52 3.29 25.91 -11.35
N ALA A 53 3.21 26.33 -10.10
CA ALA A 53 2.83 25.46 -8.99
C ALA A 53 1.83 26.16 -8.07
N LEU A 54 1.14 25.40 -7.22
CA LEU A 54 0.13 25.94 -6.30
C LEU A 54 0.72 26.16 -4.91
N LYS A 55 0.90 27.42 -4.54
CA LYS A 55 1.28 27.82 -3.18
C LYS A 55 0.04 27.95 -2.30
N CYS A 56 0.03 27.21 -1.19
CA CYS A 56 -1.00 27.18 -0.17
C CYS A 56 -0.54 27.94 1.08
N THR A 57 -1.32 28.91 1.55
CA THR A 57 -0.98 29.76 2.70
C THR A 57 -2.20 30.09 3.56
N ASN A 58 -1.95 30.63 4.76
CA ASN A 58 -3.00 31.15 5.65
C ASN A 58 -4.08 30.11 5.99
N ARG A 59 -3.67 28.85 6.15
CA ARG A 59 -4.55 27.77 6.61
C ARG A 59 -4.77 27.85 8.12
N THR A 60 -6.00 27.65 8.54
CA THR A 60 -6.42 27.66 9.95
C THR A 60 -6.72 26.27 10.51
N HIS A 61 -6.84 25.25 9.65
CA HIS A 61 -7.11 23.87 10.06
C HIS A 61 -6.21 22.86 9.35
N TYR A 62 -5.91 21.75 10.04
CA TYR A 62 -5.03 20.69 9.52
C TYR A 62 -5.63 19.94 8.31
N TYR A 63 -6.95 19.97 8.17
CA TYR A 63 -7.69 19.30 7.09
C TYR A 63 -7.85 20.16 5.83
N GLN A 64 -7.49 21.45 5.87
CA GLN A 64 -7.57 22.31 4.71
C GLN A 64 -6.50 21.93 3.68
N GLY A 65 -6.88 21.91 2.41
CA GLY A 65 -5.94 21.73 1.32
C GLY A 65 -6.69 21.74 -0.01
N PRO A 66 -5.97 21.87 -1.13
CA PRO A 66 -6.61 21.83 -2.44
C PRO A 66 -7.31 20.47 -2.62
N SER A 67 -8.52 20.49 -3.16
CA SER A 67 -9.34 19.30 -3.31
C SER A 67 -10.00 19.25 -4.68
N GLN A 68 -10.17 18.03 -5.22
CA GLN A 68 -10.92 17.82 -6.46
C GLN A 68 -11.90 16.68 -6.28
N GLU A 69 -13.13 16.88 -6.75
CA GLU A 69 -14.12 15.82 -6.78
C GLU A 69 -13.81 14.85 -7.93
N ILE A 70 -13.77 13.55 -7.60
CA ILE A 70 -13.44 12.47 -8.53
C ILE A 70 -14.54 11.41 -8.61
N SER A 71 -15.75 11.70 -8.10
CA SER A 71 -16.88 10.76 -7.99
C SER A 71 -17.19 10.03 -9.30
N SER A 72 -17.12 10.75 -10.43
CA SER A 72 -17.39 10.23 -11.79
C SER A 72 -16.15 9.75 -12.53
N LYS A 73 -14.96 9.86 -11.92
CA LYS A 73 -13.66 9.51 -12.50
C LYS A 73 -13.18 8.13 -12.07
N ILE A 74 -13.68 7.64 -10.93
CA ILE A 74 -13.34 6.32 -10.40
C ILE A 74 -14.54 5.37 -10.42
N ILE A 75 -14.28 4.07 -10.42
CA ILE A 75 -15.29 2.99 -10.42
C ILE A 75 -15.05 2.06 -9.23
N GLN A 76 -16.11 1.38 -8.78
CA GLN A 76 -16.02 0.41 -7.67
C GLN A 76 -15.03 -0.71 -8.03
N ASN A 77 -14.20 -1.13 -7.06
CA ASN A 77 -13.06 -2.06 -7.27
C ASN A 77 -11.99 -1.62 -8.27
N GLY A 78 -12.04 -0.40 -8.79
CA GLY A 78 -10.95 0.13 -9.60
C GLY A 78 -9.68 0.28 -8.76
N ILE A 79 -8.53 -0.03 -9.37
CA ILE A 79 -7.21 0.18 -8.79
C ILE A 79 -6.65 1.47 -9.37
N TYR A 80 -6.08 2.33 -8.53
CA TYR A 80 -5.58 3.63 -8.92
C TYR A 80 -4.21 3.91 -8.33
N SER A 81 -3.40 4.66 -9.07
CA SER A 81 -2.11 5.17 -8.62
C SER A 81 -2.16 6.69 -8.60
N PHE A 82 -1.76 7.27 -7.46
CA PHE A 82 -1.66 8.71 -7.27
C PHE A 82 -0.21 9.15 -7.05
N THR A 83 0.16 10.28 -7.63
CA THR A 83 1.41 10.99 -7.31
C THR A 83 1.21 12.50 -7.20
N SER A 84 2.02 13.17 -6.38
CA SER A 84 2.20 14.63 -6.40
C SER A 84 3.54 15.00 -5.79
N TYR A 85 3.94 16.26 -5.92
CA TYR A 85 5.09 16.83 -5.23
C TYR A 85 4.63 17.88 -4.23
N VAL A 86 5.36 17.96 -3.12
CA VAL A 86 5.09 18.93 -2.06
C VAL A 86 6.40 19.50 -1.55
N LYS A 87 6.42 20.80 -1.24
CA LYS A 87 7.53 21.49 -0.58
C LYS A 87 7.00 22.36 0.55
N HIS A 88 7.56 22.22 1.75
CA HIS A 88 7.19 23.05 2.91
C HIS A 88 8.01 24.33 2.88
N LEU A 89 7.39 25.46 3.25
CA LEU A 89 8.02 26.78 3.15
C LEU A 89 8.50 27.33 4.49
N ASN A 90 7.96 26.83 5.59
CA ASN A 90 8.33 27.25 6.94
C ASN A 90 8.14 26.10 7.93
N ASP A 91 8.72 26.28 9.13
CA ASP A 91 8.59 25.36 10.25
C ASP A 91 7.86 26.05 11.42
N ILE A 92 7.22 25.26 12.28
CA ILE A 92 6.66 25.75 13.55
C ILE A 92 7.73 25.58 14.65
N PRO A 93 8.10 26.64 15.38
CA PRO A 93 9.02 26.54 16.51
C PRO A 93 8.59 25.46 17.52
N GLY A 94 9.53 24.59 17.91
CA GLY A 94 9.27 23.50 18.87
C GLY A 94 8.61 22.26 18.26
N LYS A 95 8.22 22.26 16.97
CA LYS A 95 7.80 21.04 16.26
C LYS A 95 8.95 20.51 15.41
N MET A 96 9.31 19.25 15.63
CA MET A 96 10.44 18.62 14.92
C MET A 96 10.16 18.38 13.44
N PHE A 97 8.90 18.13 13.08
CA PHE A 97 8.51 17.85 11.70
C PHE A 97 7.01 18.04 11.47
N GLN A 98 6.66 18.08 10.19
CA GLN A 98 5.29 18.07 9.68
C GLN A 98 4.96 16.74 9.00
N ARG A 99 3.65 16.46 8.91
CA ARG A 99 3.13 15.32 8.17
C ARG A 99 2.17 15.82 7.10
N MET A 100 2.43 15.44 5.84
CA MET A 100 1.50 15.67 4.73
C MET A 100 0.89 14.34 4.31
N LYS A 101 -0.38 14.36 3.92
CA LYS A 101 -1.13 13.21 3.46
C LYS A 101 -1.97 13.56 2.24
N ILE A 102 -2.30 12.52 1.49
CA ILE A 102 -3.37 12.55 0.50
C ILE A 102 -4.50 11.69 1.03
N THR A 103 -5.69 12.25 1.04
CA THR A 103 -6.86 11.60 1.61
C THR A 103 -8.00 11.59 0.60
N LEU A 104 -8.73 10.47 0.59
CA LEU A 104 -10.01 10.34 -0.08
C LEU A 104 -11.13 10.46 0.95
N SER A 105 -12.10 11.33 0.72
CA SER A 105 -13.37 11.33 1.45
C SER A 105 -14.44 10.65 0.61
N TYR A 106 -15.08 9.61 1.15
CA TYR A 106 -16.22 8.92 0.52
C TYR A 106 -17.49 9.24 1.29
N THR A 107 -18.43 9.94 0.66
CA THR A 107 -19.81 10.03 1.15
C THR A 107 -20.60 8.87 0.56
N TRP A 108 -21.13 8.00 1.41
CA TRP A 108 -21.81 6.79 0.98
C TRP A 108 -23.23 7.06 0.50
N ALA A 109 -23.67 6.32 -0.51
CA ALA A 109 -24.99 6.52 -1.11
C ALA A 109 -26.14 5.95 -0.26
N ASP A 110 -25.85 4.98 0.60
CA ASP A 110 -26.83 4.25 1.41
C ASP A 110 -27.21 4.97 2.72
N ASP A 111 -26.24 5.57 3.41
CA ASP A 111 -26.46 6.24 4.70
C ASP A 111 -26.02 7.71 4.75
N GLY A 112 -25.42 8.23 3.67
CA GLY A 112 -24.93 9.61 3.60
C GLY A 112 -23.75 9.92 4.52
N LYS A 113 -23.20 8.93 5.25
CA LYS A 113 -22.03 9.14 6.11
C LYS A 113 -20.79 9.34 5.25
N THR A 114 -19.83 10.05 5.80
CA THR A 114 -18.54 10.29 5.13
C THR A 114 -17.41 9.62 5.90
N ASP A 115 -16.70 8.72 5.22
CA ASP A 115 -15.48 8.09 5.70
C ASP A 115 -14.24 8.64 4.97
N TYR A 116 -13.08 8.57 5.64
CA TYR A 116 -11.83 9.17 5.17
C TYR A 116 -10.72 8.13 5.12
N TYR A 117 -9.99 8.09 4.00
CA TYR A 117 -8.92 7.13 3.76
C TYR A 117 -7.64 7.83 3.31
N ASP A 118 -6.59 7.71 4.12
CA ASP A 118 -5.26 8.19 3.75
C ASP A 118 -4.62 7.22 2.75
N ILE A 119 -4.36 7.68 1.52
CA ILE A 119 -3.78 6.84 0.45
C ILE A 119 -2.28 7.04 0.28
N ALA A 120 -1.76 8.20 0.71
CA ALA A 120 -0.34 8.50 0.72
C ALA A 120 0.01 9.38 1.91
N GLY A 121 1.25 9.28 2.39
CA GLY A 121 1.72 10.15 3.46
C GLY A 121 3.24 10.28 3.49
N HIS A 122 3.70 11.47 3.85
CA HIS A 122 5.10 11.76 4.13
C HIS A 122 5.19 12.35 5.53
N SER A 123 5.97 11.69 6.38
CA SER A 123 6.31 12.18 7.73
C SER A 123 7.72 12.75 7.72
N PHE A 124 8.09 13.50 8.74
CA PHE A 124 9.42 14.09 8.86
C PHE A 124 9.71 15.24 7.86
N ALA A 125 8.67 15.87 7.30
CA ALA A 125 8.82 17.04 6.42
C ALA A 125 9.25 18.27 7.23
N THR A 126 10.16 19.06 6.67
CA THR A 126 10.61 20.37 7.19
C THR A 126 10.85 21.34 6.03
N SER A 127 10.89 22.64 6.32
CA SER A 127 11.20 23.67 5.31
C SER A 127 12.55 23.48 4.61
N LYS A 128 13.50 22.82 5.27
CA LYS A 128 14.84 22.51 4.73
C LYS A 128 14.86 21.28 3.82
N GLY A 129 13.80 20.47 3.81
CA GLY A 129 13.74 19.22 3.06
C GLY A 129 13.58 19.40 1.54
N GLY A 130 13.15 20.59 1.10
CA GLY A 130 12.87 20.85 -0.31
C GLY A 130 11.65 20.07 -0.82
N TRP A 131 11.60 19.86 -2.13
CA TRP A 131 10.55 19.09 -2.79
C TRP A 131 10.67 17.60 -2.45
N TYR A 132 9.55 16.98 -2.10
CA TYR A 132 9.42 15.54 -1.96
C TYR A 132 8.20 15.03 -2.71
N LYS A 133 8.28 13.77 -3.15
CA LYS A 133 7.18 13.09 -3.82
C LYS A 133 6.25 12.41 -2.80
N LEU A 134 4.95 12.62 -2.95
CA LEU A 134 3.91 11.78 -2.39
C LEU A 134 3.44 10.80 -3.45
N ALA A 135 3.40 9.52 -3.10
CA ALA A 135 2.88 8.47 -3.98
C ALA A 135 2.08 7.48 -3.14
N GLY A 136 0.99 6.98 -3.71
CA GLY A 136 0.14 6.00 -3.06
C GLY A 136 -0.83 5.38 -4.05
N ASP A 137 -1.03 4.08 -3.91
CA ASP A 137 -2.01 3.33 -4.68
C ASP A 137 -3.21 3.01 -3.79
N PHE A 138 -4.40 2.97 -4.38
CA PHE A 138 -5.60 2.58 -3.65
C PHE A 138 -6.56 1.75 -4.50
N ASN A 139 -7.33 0.91 -3.81
CA ASN A 139 -8.46 0.20 -4.38
C ASN A 139 -9.74 0.92 -3.97
N ALA A 140 -10.53 1.36 -4.94
CA ALA A 140 -11.84 1.92 -4.67
C ALA A 140 -12.76 0.82 -4.09
N PRO A 141 -13.57 1.14 -3.06
CA PRO A 141 -14.39 0.16 -2.36
C PRO A 141 -15.50 -0.41 -3.25
N GLN A 142 -16.06 -1.57 -2.86
CA GLN A 142 -17.31 -2.06 -3.45
C GLN A 142 -18.55 -1.31 -2.97
N ARG A 143 -18.48 -0.65 -1.81
CA ARG A 143 -19.63 0.10 -1.27
C ARG A 143 -19.94 1.29 -2.18
N PRO A 144 -21.19 1.45 -2.67
CA PRO A 144 -21.56 2.58 -3.52
C PRO A 144 -21.41 3.94 -2.79
N TRP A 145 -20.95 4.95 -3.50
CA TRP A 145 -20.80 6.33 -3.01
C TRP A 145 -21.65 7.32 -3.79
N SER A 146 -21.99 8.42 -3.15
CA SER A 146 -22.60 9.60 -3.78
C SER A 146 -21.57 10.68 -4.10
N LYS A 147 -20.48 10.78 -3.32
CA LYS A 147 -19.40 11.74 -3.54
C LYS A 147 -18.04 11.16 -3.15
N VAL A 148 -17.03 11.45 -3.96
CA VAL A 148 -15.62 11.18 -3.64
C VAL A 148 -14.78 12.42 -3.91
N SER A 149 -13.96 12.82 -2.94
CA SER A 149 -13.01 13.93 -3.12
C SER A 149 -11.62 13.51 -2.70
N LEU A 150 -10.62 13.88 -3.51
CA LEU A 150 -9.20 13.72 -3.23
C LEU A 150 -8.62 15.06 -2.79
N TYR A 151 -7.85 15.08 -1.71
CA TYR A 151 -7.28 16.33 -1.19
C TYR A 151 -6.00 16.11 -0.37
N TRP A 152 -5.18 17.14 -0.30
CA TRP A 152 -4.02 17.20 0.60
C TRP A 152 -4.49 17.60 2.00
N GLN A 153 -3.94 16.97 3.03
CA GLN A 153 -4.18 17.37 4.42
C GLN A 153 -3.06 16.92 5.37
N GLY A 154 -3.25 17.21 6.65
CA GLY A 154 -2.43 16.68 7.75
C GLY A 154 -1.38 17.65 8.26
N VAL A 155 -0.98 18.62 7.44
CA VAL A 155 -0.02 19.65 7.86
C VAL A 155 -0.69 20.57 8.87
N ASP A 156 0.03 20.94 9.92
CA ASP A 156 -0.47 21.84 10.96
C ASP A 156 -0.89 23.22 10.40
N PRO A 157 -1.89 23.87 11.01
CA PRO A 157 -2.18 25.28 10.73
C PRO A 157 -0.93 26.16 10.89
N GLY A 158 -0.77 27.15 10.01
CA GLY A 158 0.39 28.05 10.01
C GLY A 158 1.64 27.54 9.28
N ILE A 159 1.60 26.35 8.69
CA ILE A 159 2.61 25.91 7.71
C ILE A 159 2.10 26.21 6.31
N ASP A 160 2.90 26.96 5.57
CA ASP A 160 2.74 27.20 4.15
C ASP A 160 3.49 26.12 3.35
N TYR A 161 2.94 25.74 2.21
CA TYR A 161 3.54 24.73 1.34
C TYR A 161 3.17 24.97 -0.12
N ILE A 162 3.96 24.40 -1.03
CA ILE A 162 3.69 24.37 -2.47
C ILE A 162 3.37 22.93 -2.86
N VAL A 163 2.38 22.75 -3.73
CA VAL A 163 2.08 21.46 -4.36
C VAL A 163 2.15 21.58 -5.88
N ASP A 164 2.53 20.48 -6.52
CA ASP A 164 2.72 20.42 -7.96
C ASP A 164 2.61 18.98 -8.50
N GLY A 165 2.42 18.83 -9.81
CA GLY A 165 2.50 17.55 -10.53
C GLY A 165 1.53 16.48 -10.01
N ALA A 166 0.31 16.88 -9.62
CA ALA A 166 -0.70 15.94 -9.16
C ALA A 166 -1.20 15.07 -10.32
N SER A 167 -1.17 13.75 -10.14
CA SER A 167 -1.59 12.78 -11.14
C SER A 167 -2.37 11.66 -10.47
N LEU A 168 -3.50 11.27 -11.05
CA LEU A 168 -4.29 10.11 -10.67
C LEU A 168 -4.61 9.30 -11.93
N LYS A 169 -4.20 8.03 -11.93
CA LYS A 169 -4.43 7.15 -13.08
C LYS A 169 -5.02 5.83 -12.61
N MET A 170 -5.91 5.27 -13.41
CA MET A 170 -6.34 3.89 -13.23
C MET A 170 -5.15 2.97 -13.54
N VAL A 171 -4.92 1.99 -12.67
CA VAL A 171 -3.99 0.88 -12.91
C VAL A 171 -4.80 -0.24 -13.55
N PRO A 172 -4.57 -0.55 -14.84
CA PRO A 172 -5.30 -1.62 -15.50
C PRO A 172 -5.04 -2.96 -14.80
N GLU A 173 -6.08 -3.78 -14.66
CA GLU A 173 -5.90 -5.15 -14.20
C GLU A 173 -5.07 -5.92 -15.25
N ASP A 174 -3.89 -6.39 -14.85
CA ASP A 174 -3.10 -7.30 -15.66
C ASP A 174 -3.66 -8.71 -15.51
N VAL A 175 -4.62 -9.10 -16.35
CA VAL A 175 -5.23 -10.44 -16.33
C VAL A 175 -4.20 -11.59 -16.46
N ASN A 176 -3.00 -11.30 -16.97
CA ASN A 176 -1.94 -12.28 -17.15
C ASN A 176 -0.92 -12.30 -16.00
N TRP A 177 -1.03 -11.42 -15.00
CA TRP A 177 -0.03 -11.26 -13.94
C TRP A 177 0.38 -12.59 -13.31
N LYS A 178 -0.60 -13.48 -13.10
CA LYS A 178 -0.42 -14.79 -12.48
C LYS A 178 0.30 -15.76 -13.41
N THR A 179 -0.10 -15.82 -14.68
CA THR A 179 0.54 -16.65 -15.70
C THR A 179 1.98 -16.21 -15.93
N ASP A 180 2.22 -14.91 -15.99
CA ASP A 180 3.54 -14.33 -16.18
C ASP A 180 4.42 -14.54 -14.94
N ALA A 181 3.87 -14.38 -13.74
CA ALA A 181 4.57 -14.70 -12.50
C ALA A 181 4.96 -16.18 -12.43
N ASN A 182 4.06 -17.10 -12.79
CA ASN A 182 4.35 -18.53 -12.85
C ASN A 182 5.44 -18.83 -13.88
N SER A 183 5.38 -18.22 -15.06
CA SER A 183 6.41 -18.38 -16.09
C SER A 183 7.79 -17.90 -15.61
N ARG A 184 7.85 -16.81 -14.85
CA ARG A 184 9.09 -16.34 -14.21
C ARG A 184 9.57 -17.28 -13.11
N ILE A 185 8.67 -17.90 -12.34
CA ILE A 185 9.02 -18.92 -11.33
C ILE A 185 9.67 -20.13 -12.02
N GLU A 186 9.07 -20.66 -13.08
CA GLU A 186 9.65 -21.77 -13.85
C GLU A 186 11.05 -21.42 -14.37
N ARG A 187 11.21 -20.22 -14.93
CA ARG A 187 12.49 -19.80 -15.55
C ARG A 187 13.59 -19.47 -14.55
N HIS A 188 13.26 -18.82 -13.43
CA HIS A 188 14.26 -18.20 -12.56
C HIS A 188 14.34 -18.80 -11.15
N ARG A 189 13.34 -19.57 -10.74
CA ARG A 189 13.25 -20.09 -9.35
C ARG A 189 13.15 -21.60 -9.27
N LYS A 190 13.03 -22.29 -10.41
CA LYS A 190 13.09 -23.73 -10.51
C LYS A 190 14.32 -24.16 -11.30
N GLY A 191 14.70 -25.41 -11.11
CA GLY A 191 15.78 -26.06 -11.83
C GLY A 191 15.52 -27.54 -11.93
N ASP A 192 16.07 -28.16 -12.96
CA ASP A 192 15.89 -29.58 -13.21
C ASP A 192 16.75 -30.42 -12.27
N LEU A 193 16.16 -31.49 -11.74
CA LEU A 193 16.88 -32.55 -11.04
C LEU A 193 16.97 -33.77 -11.95
N ASN A 194 18.19 -34.06 -12.43
CA ASN A 194 18.46 -35.25 -13.24
C ASN A 194 18.93 -36.40 -12.33
N VAL A 195 18.13 -37.47 -12.24
CA VAL A 195 18.45 -38.67 -11.45
C VAL A 195 18.85 -39.81 -12.40
N ASN A 196 20.10 -40.26 -12.29
CA ASN A 196 20.60 -41.39 -13.07
C ASN A 196 20.66 -42.64 -12.20
N VAL A 197 19.90 -43.68 -12.54
CA VAL A 197 19.90 -44.96 -11.82
C VAL A 197 20.68 -45.99 -12.63
N LYS A 198 21.65 -46.65 -11.99
CA LYS A 198 22.35 -47.81 -12.56
C LYS A 198 21.73 -49.07 -12.00
N HIS A 199 21.32 -49.99 -12.88
CA HIS A 199 20.76 -51.28 -12.49
C HIS A 199 21.38 -52.43 -13.31
N PRO A 200 21.25 -53.69 -12.87
CA PRO A 200 21.67 -54.85 -13.65
C PRO A 200 20.78 -55.05 -14.89
N THR A 201 21.35 -55.57 -15.98
CA THR A 201 20.60 -55.85 -17.23
C THR A 201 19.47 -56.86 -17.06
N THR A 202 19.46 -57.63 -15.96
CA THR A 202 18.43 -58.62 -15.63
C THR A 202 17.18 -58.01 -14.98
N MET A 203 17.21 -56.72 -14.61
CA MET A 203 16.08 -56.03 -13.99
C MET A 203 15.33 -55.20 -15.05
N ASN A 204 14.00 -55.09 -14.97
CA ASN A 204 13.23 -54.23 -15.86
C ASN A 204 13.21 -52.80 -15.30
N PRO A 205 13.59 -51.77 -16.08
CA PRO A 205 13.56 -50.38 -15.62
C PRO A 205 12.19 -49.90 -15.15
N ASN A 206 11.09 -50.45 -15.67
CA ASN A 206 9.73 -50.08 -15.28
C ASN A 206 9.36 -50.55 -13.86
N ASP A 207 10.14 -51.45 -13.26
CA ASP A 207 9.93 -51.94 -11.89
C ASP A 207 10.64 -51.06 -10.84
N ILE A 208 11.32 -49.99 -11.27
CA ILE A 208 12.05 -49.07 -10.39
C ILE A 208 11.16 -47.88 -10.02
N GLU A 209 10.92 -47.71 -8.72
CA GLU A 209 10.25 -46.53 -8.16
C GLU A 209 11.27 -45.63 -7.45
N ILE A 210 11.16 -44.31 -7.67
CA ILE A 210 12.04 -43.31 -7.06
C ILE A 210 11.18 -42.29 -6.30
N GLU A 211 11.41 -42.16 -5.00
CA GLU A 211 10.78 -41.14 -4.17
C GLU A 211 11.80 -40.06 -3.78
N ILE A 212 11.49 -38.79 -4.05
CA ILE A 212 12.32 -37.64 -3.67
C ILE A 212 11.59 -36.84 -2.60
N ASN A 213 12.18 -36.81 -1.40
CA ASN A 213 11.64 -36.08 -0.26
C ASN A 213 12.57 -34.92 0.14
N HIS A 214 12.08 -33.69 0.06
CA HIS A 214 12.82 -32.54 0.59
C HIS A 214 12.81 -32.57 2.12
N LYS A 215 13.98 -32.81 2.75
CA LYS A 215 14.08 -32.94 4.21
C LYS A 215 14.42 -31.63 4.94
N LYS A 216 15.19 -30.73 4.32
CA LYS A 216 15.61 -29.45 4.90
C LYS A 216 16.04 -28.45 3.85
N HIS A 217 15.86 -27.16 4.14
CA HIS A 217 16.40 -26.08 3.31
C HIS A 217 17.87 -25.81 3.70
N LEU A 218 18.67 -25.35 2.75
CA LEU A 218 20.06 -24.92 3.02
C LEU A 218 20.11 -23.60 3.82
N PHE A 219 19.10 -22.77 3.65
CA PHE A 219 18.92 -21.47 4.30
C PHE A 219 17.60 -21.44 5.09
N GLY A 220 17.51 -20.51 6.04
CA GLY A 220 16.28 -20.29 6.79
C GLY A 220 15.15 -19.84 5.85
N PHE A 221 14.03 -20.54 5.90
CA PHE A 221 12.83 -20.19 5.15
C PHE A 221 11.71 -19.93 6.15
N GLY A 222 11.32 -18.66 6.27
CA GLY A 222 10.52 -18.20 7.38
C GLY A 222 9.72 -16.94 7.09
N SER A 223 8.88 -16.59 8.08
CA SER A 223 8.05 -15.39 8.09
C SER A 223 8.00 -14.79 9.49
N LEU A 224 7.42 -13.59 9.61
CA LEU A 224 6.99 -13.05 10.89
C LEU A 224 5.81 -13.90 11.40
N ALA A 225 5.98 -14.55 12.54
CA ALA A 225 4.92 -15.25 13.23
C ALA A 225 4.03 -14.22 13.95
N ASP A 226 2.71 -14.37 13.84
CA ASP A 226 1.78 -13.62 14.67
C ASP A 226 1.75 -14.25 16.06
N ASP A 227 2.33 -13.53 17.01
CA ASP A 227 2.45 -13.94 18.40
C ASP A 227 1.10 -14.34 19.03
N THR A 228 0.01 -13.67 18.66
CA THR A 228 -1.33 -13.93 19.18
C THR A 228 -1.86 -15.27 18.68
N TYR A 229 -1.62 -15.59 17.41
CA TYR A 229 -2.12 -16.82 16.81
C TYR A 229 -1.24 -18.03 17.11
N ILE A 230 0.07 -17.86 17.28
CA ILE A 230 0.96 -18.94 17.72
C ILE A 230 0.62 -19.41 19.14
N THR A 231 0.36 -18.49 20.06
CA THR A 231 0.18 -18.81 21.48
C THR A 231 -1.27 -19.16 21.86
N ASN A 232 -2.25 -18.86 21.00
CA ASN A 232 -3.66 -19.10 21.30
C ASN A 232 -4.14 -20.47 20.76
N PRO A 233 -4.65 -21.37 21.62
CA PRO A 233 -5.10 -22.70 21.20
C PRO A 233 -6.24 -22.71 20.18
N ASP A 234 -7.02 -21.64 20.06
CA ASP A 234 -8.14 -21.54 19.11
C ASP A 234 -7.67 -21.38 17.65
N TYR A 235 -6.40 -21.03 17.42
CA TYR A 235 -5.84 -20.73 16.10
C TYR A 235 -5.03 -21.90 15.51
N LYS A 236 -5.51 -23.15 15.69
CA LYS A 236 -4.80 -24.35 15.20
C LYS A 236 -4.53 -24.36 13.70
N GLN A 237 -5.44 -23.84 12.88
CA GLN A 237 -5.24 -23.79 11.43
C GLN A 237 -4.06 -22.91 11.05
N TYR A 238 -3.92 -21.74 11.69
CA TYR A 238 -2.76 -20.86 11.49
C TYR A 238 -1.46 -21.54 11.93
N GLN A 239 -1.45 -22.14 13.13
CA GLN A 239 -0.28 -22.85 13.68
C GLN A 239 0.18 -23.97 12.75
N GLN A 240 -0.74 -24.85 12.32
CA GLN A 240 -0.44 -25.96 11.42
C GLN A 240 0.10 -25.49 10.08
N PHE A 241 -0.52 -24.45 9.50
CA PHE A 241 -0.02 -23.85 8.27
C PHE A 241 1.39 -23.30 8.46
N PHE A 242 1.64 -22.55 9.54
CA PHE A 242 2.93 -21.95 9.80
C PHE A 242 4.04 -23.01 9.96
N TYR A 243 3.79 -24.06 10.75
CA TYR A 243 4.75 -25.15 10.98
C TYR A 243 4.97 -26.03 9.76
N HIS A 244 3.99 -26.13 8.87
CA HIS A 244 4.13 -26.87 7.61
C HIS A 244 4.97 -26.09 6.58
N MET A 245 4.78 -24.77 6.51
CA MET A 245 5.36 -23.94 5.46
C MET A 245 6.78 -23.46 5.76
N PHE A 246 7.10 -23.26 7.03
CA PHE A 246 8.32 -22.58 7.45
C PHE A 246 9.19 -23.46 8.35
N ASN A 247 10.50 -23.17 8.36
CA ASN A 247 11.44 -23.74 9.33
C ASN A 247 12.10 -22.68 10.22
N TRP A 248 11.87 -21.40 9.90
CA TRP A 248 12.32 -20.22 10.66
C TRP A 248 11.13 -19.30 10.94
N ALA A 249 11.20 -18.59 12.05
CA ALA A 249 10.19 -17.62 12.45
C ALA A 249 10.87 -16.35 12.98
N THR A 250 10.27 -15.20 12.72
CA THR A 250 10.57 -13.98 13.47
C THR A 250 9.42 -13.71 14.42
N VAL A 251 9.70 -13.37 15.67
CA VAL A 251 8.68 -13.05 16.69
C VAL A 251 8.57 -11.53 16.80
N GLY A 252 7.40 -10.99 16.47
CA GLY A 252 7.21 -9.55 16.31
C GLY A 252 7.29 -8.77 17.61
N THR A 253 6.88 -9.40 18.72
CA THR A 253 6.87 -8.73 20.03
C THR A 253 8.23 -8.68 20.74
N PHE A 254 9.32 -9.14 20.10
CA PHE A 254 10.69 -8.79 20.54
C PHE A 254 11.13 -7.38 20.14
N LYS A 255 10.34 -6.65 19.34
CA LYS A 255 10.62 -5.25 19.01
C LYS A 255 10.68 -4.38 20.29
N TRP A 256 11.58 -3.39 20.29
CA TRP A 256 11.66 -2.37 21.35
C TRP A 256 10.38 -1.51 21.37
N LYS A 257 9.92 -0.90 22.48
CA LYS A 257 10.71 -0.24 23.54
C LYS A 257 10.63 -0.85 24.94
N TYR A 258 9.53 -1.49 25.36
CA TYR A 258 9.40 -2.36 26.55
C TYR A 258 8.20 -3.27 26.30
N ALA A 259 8.34 -4.37 25.54
CA ALA A 259 7.18 -5.17 25.12
C ALA A 259 6.25 -5.41 26.32
N ARG A 260 4.99 -4.97 26.19
CA ARG A 260 3.91 -4.91 27.20
C ARG A 260 4.21 -4.30 28.60
N GLY A 261 5.44 -3.89 28.89
CA GLY A 261 5.88 -3.31 30.16
C GLY A 261 6.11 -1.80 30.11
N THR A 262 6.92 -1.31 31.04
CA THR A 262 7.30 0.11 31.19
C THR A 262 8.81 0.28 31.08
N PRO A 263 9.33 1.51 30.98
CA PRO A 263 10.76 1.76 30.99
C PRO A 263 11.56 1.07 32.08
N ASP A 264 10.99 1.07 33.28
CA ASP A 264 11.65 0.54 34.47
C ASP A 264 11.31 -0.94 34.69
N ASN A 265 10.30 -1.47 34.00
CA ASN A 265 9.86 -2.85 34.11
C ASN A 265 9.41 -3.42 32.75
N PRO A 266 10.33 -3.79 31.86
CA PRO A 266 9.99 -4.43 30.58
C PRO A 266 9.40 -5.84 30.76
N ASP A 267 8.45 -6.23 29.91
CA ASP A 267 7.76 -7.53 29.97
C ASP A 267 7.75 -8.29 28.63
N TYR A 268 8.83 -9.01 28.36
CA TYR A 268 8.92 -9.86 27.17
C TYR A 268 8.26 -11.23 27.34
N SER A 269 7.50 -11.49 28.40
CA SER A 269 6.91 -12.82 28.66
C SER A 269 6.07 -13.31 27.48
N PHE A 270 5.32 -12.42 26.83
CA PHE A 270 4.51 -12.76 25.67
C PHE A 270 5.37 -13.21 24.46
N ALA A 271 6.45 -12.49 24.18
CA ALA A 271 7.40 -12.83 23.11
C ALA A 271 8.10 -14.16 23.41
N VAL A 272 8.52 -14.35 24.66
CA VAL A 272 9.17 -15.59 25.12
C VAL A 272 8.23 -16.78 25.02
N ASN A 273 6.94 -16.61 25.37
CA ASN A 273 5.95 -17.67 25.22
C ASN A 273 5.74 -18.07 23.76
N CYS A 274 5.67 -17.08 22.85
CA CYS A 274 5.60 -17.34 21.40
C CYS A 274 6.84 -18.10 20.90
N MET A 275 8.04 -17.63 21.28
CA MET A 275 9.30 -18.30 20.94
C MET A 275 9.34 -19.75 21.44
N ASN A 276 8.90 -19.99 22.68
CA ASN A 276 8.89 -21.33 23.26
C ASN A 276 7.93 -22.27 22.51
N GLU A 277 6.74 -21.80 22.14
CA GLU A 277 5.78 -22.59 21.36
C GLU A 277 6.34 -22.90 19.95
N LEU A 278 7.00 -21.94 19.30
CA LEU A 278 7.69 -22.15 18.02
C LEU A 278 8.80 -23.21 18.15
N ASN A 279 9.68 -23.08 19.14
CA ASN A 279 10.78 -24.01 19.37
C ASN A 279 10.28 -25.44 19.65
N LYS A 280 9.19 -25.58 20.43
CA LYS A 280 8.55 -26.87 20.72
C LYS A 280 8.08 -27.57 19.45
N ASN A 281 7.70 -26.82 18.42
CA ASN A 281 7.26 -27.32 17.12
C ASN A 281 8.39 -27.38 16.08
N GLY A 282 9.67 -27.34 16.51
CA GLY A 282 10.83 -27.54 15.64
C GLY A 282 11.23 -26.34 14.80
N MET A 283 10.67 -25.16 15.08
CA MET A 283 11.03 -23.92 14.41
C MET A 283 12.32 -23.35 14.99
N LYS A 284 13.12 -22.66 14.17
CA LYS A 284 14.16 -21.75 14.65
C LYS A 284 13.59 -20.33 14.75
N VAL A 285 13.98 -19.58 15.78
CA VAL A 285 13.53 -18.21 16.06
C VAL A 285 14.72 -17.26 16.11
#